data_AF-A0A964T1J2-F1
#
_entry.id   AF-A0A964T1J2-F1
#
_cell.length_a   1.000
_cell.length_b   1.000
_cell.length_c   1.000
_cell.angle_alpha   90.00
_cell.angle_beta   90.00
_cell.angle_gamma   90.00
#
_symmetry.space_group_name_H-M   'P 1'
#
loop_
_entity.id
_entity.type
_entity.pdbx_description
1 polymer ?
#
loop_
_entity_poly.entity_id
_entity_poly.type
_entity_poly.pdbx_seq_one_letter_code
_entity_poly.pdbx_strand_id
1 'polypeptide(L)'
;MAVRRRLPQKGCIGSENGPVRHANPTREADMKRIQCGQLVPGCTFKAQAETDEDVLLMEARHAREAHGIEVTPRFIDRAKTRITEVNPEGQQARG
;
A
#
# COMPACT_ATOMS: atom_id res chain seq x y z
N MET A 1 8.21 8.80 65.07
CA MET A 1 7.69 7.94 63.98
C MET A 1 6.20 8.18 63.79
N ALA A 2 5.78 8.71 62.63
CA ALA A 2 4.37 8.81 62.24
C ALA A 2 4.25 8.42 60.75
N VAL A 3 4.06 7.13 60.52
CA VAL A 3 3.69 6.56 59.22
C VAL A 3 2.18 6.75 59.09
N ARG A 4 1.71 7.44 58.02
CA ARG A 4 0.79 7.04 56.90
C ARG A 4 0.26 8.32 56.23
N ARG A 5 0.34 8.42 54.88
CA ARG A 5 -0.81 8.71 53.97
C ARG A 5 -0.35 8.96 52.51
N ARG A 6 -0.82 8.05 51.64
CA ARG A 6 -1.54 8.30 50.36
C ARG A 6 -0.75 8.80 49.13
N LEU A 7 -0.34 7.83 48.31
CA LEU A 7 -0.42 7.71 46.83
C LEU A 7 -0.24 8.97 45.94
N PRO A 8 0.77 9.00 45.05
CA PRO A 8 0.71 9.73 43.79
C PRO A 8 0.07 8.84 42.72
N GLN A 9 -1.19 9.07 42.38
CA GLN A 9 -1.83 8.44 41.23
C GLN A 9 -2.61 9.48 40.44
N LYS A 10 -1.96 9.99 39.39
CA LYS A 10 -2.58 10.75 38.31
C LYS A 10 -1.53 11.09 37.27
N GLY A 11 -1.72 10.57 36.06
CA GLY A 11 -0.96 10.99 34.89
C GLY A 11 -0.26 9.88 34.13
N CYS A 12 -0.90 8.73 33.94
CA CYS A 12 -0.59 7.90 32.79
C CYS A 12 -1.03 8.68 31.54
N ILE A 13 -0.17 9.53 30.99
CA ILE A 13 -0.28 9.97 29.61
C ILE A 13 0.90 9.40 28.84
N GLY A 14 0.82 8.11 28.55
CA GLY A 14 1.57 7.54 27.44
C GLY A 14 0.98 8.12 26.17
N SER A 15 1.50 9.27 25.72
CA SER A 15 1.22 9.79 24.39
C SER A 15 1.83 8.84 23.37
N GLU A 16 0.99 7.91 22.93
CA GLU A 16 0.80 7.52 21.54
C GLU A 16 1.75 8.20 20.55
N ASN A 17 2.96 7.66 20.43
CA ASN A 17 3.67 7.73 19.17
C ASN A 17 4.12 6.31 18.89
N GLY A 18 3.17 5.51 18.42
CA GLY A 18 3.47 4.25 17.78
C GLY A 18 4.53 4.48 16.70
N PRO A 19 5.41 3.50 16.43
CA PRO A 19 6.30 3.64 15.29
C PRO A 19 5.41 3.87 14.08
N VAL A 20 5.57 5.01 13.41
CA VAL A 20 5.10 5.18 12.05
C VAL A 20 5.76 4.08 11.25
N ARG A 21 5.06 2.96 11.11
CA ARG A 21 5.43 1.85 10.26
C ARG A 21 5.21 2.36 8.84
N HIS A 22 6.15 3.17 8.36
CA HIS A 22 6.40 3.29 6.94
C HIS A 22 6.86 1.89 6.50
N ALA A 23 5.89 1.03 6.21
CA ALA A 23 6.14 -0.31 5.73
C ALA A 23 6.98 -0.19 4.46
N ASN A 24 8.24 -0.61 4.57
CA ASN A 24 9.14 -0.77 3.45
C ASN A 24 8.74 -2.08 2.75
N PRO A 25 8.18 -2.04 1.52
CA PRO A 25 7.46 -3.18 0.94
C PRO A 25 8.40 -4.06 0.13
N THR A 26 9.35 -4.71 0.79
CA THR A 26 10.06 -5.84 0.21
C THR A 26 10.31 -6.84 1.32
N ARG A 27 9.61 -7.99 1.31
CA ARG A 27 10.22 -9.31 1.56
C ARG A 27 9.33 -10.57 1.63
N GLU A 28 8.10 -10.62 1.13
CA GLU A 28 7.42 -11.93 0.99
C GLU A 28 6.68 -11.99 -0.35
N ALA A 29 6.78 -13.12 -1.05
CA ALA A 29 6.41 -13.34 -2.46
C ALA A 29 4.89 -13.29 -2.70
N ASP A 30 4.31 -12.13 -2.46
CA ASP A 30 2.91 -11.81 -2.68
C ASP A 30 2.79 -11.04 -3.99
N MET A 31 2.04 -11.60 -4.95
CA MET A 31 1.89 -11.01 -6.27
C MET A 31 1.34 -9.60 -6.11
N LYS A 32 1.97 -8.63 -6.76
CA LYS A 32 1.53 -7.24 -6.77
C LYS A 32 0.48 -7.07 -7.85
N ARG A 33 -0.56 -6.29 -7.56
CA ARG A 33 -1.63 -5.96 -8.50
C ARG A 33 -1.96 -4.48 -8.48
N ILE A 34 -2.19 -3.92 -9.66
CA ILE A 34 -2.78 -2.60 -9.84
C ILE A 34 -3.93 -2.63 -10.83
N GLN A 35 -4.86 -1.70 -10.70
CA GLN A 35 -5.95 -1.50 -11.65
C GLN A 35 -5.86 -0.08 -12.19
N CYS A 36 -5.68 0.06 -13.50
CA CYS A 36 -5.56 1.35 -14.16
C CYS A 36 -6.81 2.22 -13.91
N GLY A 37 -7.99 1.60 -13.74
CA GLY A 37 -9.22 2.28 -13.35
C GLY A 37 -9.16 3.09 -12.05
N GLN A 38 -8.21 2.81 -11.17
CA GLN A 38 -7.98 3.59 -9.95
C GLN A 38 -7.17 4.88 -10.20
N LEU A 39 -6.51 4.98 -11.36
CA LEU A 39 -5.75 6.15 -11.81
C LEU A 39 -6.48 6.91 -12.93
N VAL A 40 -7.08 6.20 -13.87
CA VAL A 40 -7.82 6.76 -15.01
C VAL A 40 -9.28 6.29 -14.94
N PRO A 41 -10.24 7.20 -14.68
CA PRO A 41 -11.64 6.83 -14.63
C PRO A 41 -12.09 6.27 -15.99
N GLY A 42 -12.72 5.09 -15.98
CA GLY A 42 -13.22 4.42 -17.19
C GLY A 42 -12.32 3.31 -17.75
N CYS A 43 -11.13 3.07 -17.18
CA CYS A 43 -10.28 1.95 -17.58
C CYS A 43 -10.49 0.71 -16.70
N THR A 44 -10.65 -0.47 -17.30
CA THR A 44 -10.80 -1.75 -16.57
C THR A 44 -9.52 -2.60 -16.57
N PHE A 45 -8.43 -2.08 -17.14
CA PHE A 45 -7.16 -2.79 -17.24
C PHE A 45 -6.55 -3.08 -15.86
N LYS A 46 -6.00 -4.28 -15.70
CA LYS A 46 -5.39 -4.76 -14.46
C LYS A 46 -4.02 -5.33 -14.79
N ALA A 47 -2.98 -4.88 -14.11
CA ALA A 47 -1.64 -5.45 -14.20
C ALA A 47 -1.32 -6.20 -12.92
N GLN A 48 -0.72 -7.39 -13.07
CA GLN A 48 -0.33 -8.28 -11.98
C GLN A 48 1.05 -8.85 -12.25
N ALA A 49 1.97 -8.71 -11.31
CA ALA A 49 3.33 -9.22 -11.44
C ALA A 49 3.92 -9.58 -10.07
N GLU A 50 5.10 -10.18 -10.08
CA GLU A 50 5.80 -10.58 -8.86
C GLU A 50 6.44 -9.38 -8.13
N THR A 51 6.75 -8.31 -8.88
CA THR A 51 7.39 -7.10 -8.36
C THR A 51 6.51 -5.87 -8.59
N ASP A 52 6.68 -4.83 -7.78
CA ASP A 52 6.01 -3.55 -8.01
C ASP A 52 6.49 -2.90 -9.32
N GLU A 53 7.77 -3.04 -9.65
CA GLU A 53 8.37 -2.50 -10.86
C GLU A 53 7.74 -3.07 -12.14
N ASP A 54 7.52 -4.39 -12.21
CA ASP A 54 6.86 -5.04 -13.34
C ASP A 54 5.40 -4.63 -13.47
N VAL A 55 4.68 -4.53 -12.36
CA VAL A 55 3.29 -4.05 -12.34
C VAL A 55 3.21 -2.62 -12.87
N LEU A 56 4.11 -1.75 -12.41
CA LEU A 56 4.19 -0.35 -12.84
C LEU A 56 4.57 -0.23 -14.31
N LEU A 57 5.51 -1.05 -14.80
CA LEU A 57 5.91 -1.03 -16.19
C LEU A 57 4.74 -1.41 -17.11
N MET A 58 3.97 -2.43 -16.73
CA MET A 58 2.77 -2.84 -17.47
C MET A 58 1.68 -1.77 -17.46
N GLU A 59 1.42 -1.15 -16.30
CA GLU A 59 0.44 -0.08 -16.19
C GLU A 59 0.88 1.18 -16.95
N ALA A 60 2.14 1.58 -16.83
CA ALA A 60 2.74 2.70 -17.54
C ALA A 60 2.67 2.52 -19.06
N ARG A 61 3.00 1.32 -19.55
CA ARG A 61 2.87 0.98 -20.96
C ARG A 61 1.42 1.12 -21.42
N HIS A 62 0.47 0.56 -20.68
CA HIS A 62 -0.95 0.68 -21.00
C HIS A 62 -1.44 2.12 -20.96
N ALA A 63 -1.07 2.91 -19.96
CA ALA A 63 -1.46 4.31 -19.85
C ALA A 63 -0.94 5.15 -21.04
N ARG A 64 0.28 4.87 -21.51
CA ARG A 64 0.84 5.51 -22.69
C ARG A 64 0.14 5.09 -23.98
N GLU A 65 -0.10 3.79 -24.17
CA GLU A 65 -0.65 3.25 -25.42
C GLU A 65 -2.17 3.44 -25.55
N ALA A 66 -2.93 3.21 -24.47
CA ALA A 66 -4.38 3.27 -24.48
C ALA A 66 -4.93 4.68 -24.24
N HIS A 67 -4.19 5.53 -23.53
CA HIS A 67 -4.66 6.85 -23.12
C HIS A 67 -3.77 8.00 -23.60
N GLY A 68 -2.60 7.73 -24.19
CA GLY A 68 -1.66 8.79 -24.60
C GLY A 68 -1.13 9.61 -23.43
N ILE A 69 -1.20 9.08 -22.20
CA ILE A 69 -0.77 9.80 -20.99
C ILE A 69 0.74 9.68 -20.86
N GLU A 70 1.41 10.80 -20.60
CA GLU A 70 2.83 10.81 -20.28
C GLU A 70 3.06 10.24 -18.87
N VAL A 71 3.88 9.20 -18.80
CA VAL A 71 4.25 8.52 -17.57
C VAL A 71 5.31 9.36 -16.86
N THR A 72 4.86 10.30 -16.02
CA THR A 72 5.73 11.12 -15.18
C THR A 72 6.10 10.40 -13.88
N PRO A 73 7.19 10.80 -13.18
CA PRO A 73 7.54 10.21 -11.87
C PRO A 73 6.39 10.34 -10.86
N ARG A 74 5.67 11.47 -10.89
CA ARG A 74 4.46 11.69 -10.08
C ARG A 74 3.32 10.72 -10.41
N PHE A 75 3.25 10.23 -11.65
CA PHE A 75 2.32 9.16 -12.02
C PHE A 75 2.73 7.84 -11.36
N ILE A 76 4.02 7.51 -11.42
CA ILE A 76 4.58 6.29 -10.80
C ILE A 76 4.39 6.29 -9.29
N ASP A 77 4.62 7.40 -8.59
CA ASP A 77 4.36 7.50 -7.14
C ASP A 77 2.88 7.25 -6.78
N ARG A 78 1.97 7.81 -7.58
CA ARG A 78 0.53 7.58 -7.40
C ARG A 78 0.17 6.12 -7.69
N ALA A 79 0.75 5.54 -8.74
CA ALA A 79 0.55 4.14 -9.07
C ALA A 79 1.07 3.23 -7.94
N LYS A 80 2.29 3.46 -7.44
CA LYS A 80 2.88 2.74 -6.30
C LYS A 80 1.98 2.74 -5.07
N THR A 81 1.36 3.87 -4.75
CA THR A 81 0.42 4.00 -3.62
C THR A 81 -0.87 3.19 -3.81
N ARG A 82 -1.19 2.78 -5.05
CA ARG A 82 -2.38 1.99 -5.41
C ARG A 82 -2.09 0.50 -5.60
N ILE A 83 -0.82 0.09 -5.59
CA ILE A 83 -0.45 -1.32 -5.72
C ILE A 83 -0.96 -2.06 -4.48
N THR A 84 -1.73 -3.12 -4.72
CA THR A 84 -2.25 -4.00 -3.68
C THR A 84 -1.53 -5.34 -3.75
N GLU A 85 -1.21 -5.87 -2.59
CA GLU A 85 -0.71 -7.24 -2.40
C GLU A 85 -1.87 -8.23 -2.58
N VAL A 86 -1.73 -9.14 -3.54
CA VAL A 86 -2.62 -10.28 -3.72
C VAL A 86 -1.90 -11.60 -3.38
N ASN A 87 -2.26 -12.17 -2.22
CA ASN A 87 -1.84 -13.52 -1.87
C ASN A 87 -2.45 -14.51 -2.88
N PRO A 88 -1.64 -15.32 -3.59
CA PRO A 88 -2.14 -16.34 -4.52
C PRO A 88 -3.07 -17.37 -3.85
N GLU A 89 -3.04 -17.51 -2.52
CA GLU A 89 -3.92 -18.40 -1.74
C GLU A 89 -5.37 -17.89 -1.62
N GLY A 90 -5.62 -16.59 -1.85
CA GLY A 90 -6.94 -15.98 -1.64
C GLY A 90 -7.84 -15.89 -2.89
N GLN A 91 -7.34 -16.26 -4.08
CA GLN A 91 -8.06 -16.04 -5.35
C GLN A 91 -8.62 -17.33 -5.98
N GLN A 92 -8.41 -18.50 -5.35
CA GLN A 92 -8.82 -19.82 -5.84
C GLN A 92 -9.87 -20.48 -4.94
N ALA A 93 -10.96 -19.78 -4.57
CA ALA A 93 -12.06 -20.41 -3.84
C ALA A 93 -13.39 -19.63 -3.95
N ARG A 94 -13.96 -19.56 -5.15
CA ARG A 94 -15.42 -19.51 -5.41
C ARG A 94 -15.60 -19.99 -6.85
N GLY A 95 -16.32 -21.05 -7.20
CA GLY A 95 -17.35 -21.84 -6.54
C GLY A 95 -18.20 -22.39 -7.68
#